data_AF-A0A971AV96-F1
#
_entry.id   AF-A0A971AV96-F1
#
_cell.length_a   1.000
_cell.length_b   1.000
_cell.length_c   1.000
_cell.angle_alpha   90.00
_cell.angle_beta   90.00
_cell.angle_gamma   90.00
#
_symmetry.space_group_name_H-M   'P 1'
#
loop_
_entity.id
_entity.type
_entity.pdbx_description
1 polymer ?
#
loop_
_entity_poly.entity_id
_entity_poly.type
_entity_poly.pdbx_seq_one_letter_code
_entity_poly.pdbx_strand_id
1 'polypeptide(L)'
;MRIFPGYLCDLDGTVYLSERLIPGARETIQALRAAGSRVVFMSNKALDPRSVYADKLNRLGIPVETEDVINSSWVTARHLADIAPGARLLVLGEPPLLQELAEAGLRLADDPTRVDYVVASFDRTFEYWKLYQAFVAIRHGARLVATNADRTCPIEGG
;
A
#
# COMPACT_ATOMS: atom_id res chain seq x y z
N MET A 1 7.93 -25.94 -17.90
CA MET A 1 7.58 -25.11 -16.72
C MET A 1 6.07 -25.10 -16.60
N ARG A 2 5.50 -25.26 -15.40
CA ARG A 2 4.05 -25.19 -15.21
C ARG A 2 3.62 -23.71 -15.26
N ILE A 3 2.63 -23.40 -16.09
CA ILE A 3 2.00 -22.06 -16.13
C ILE A 3 0.82 -22.07 -15.17
N PHE A 4 0.70 -21.02 -14.36
CA PHE A 4 -0.41 -20.83 -13.43
C PHE A 4 -1.45 -19.87 -14.00
N PRO A 5 -2.73 -19.98 -13.60
CA PRO A 5 -3.76 -19.04 -14.05
C PRO A 5 -3.51 -17.59 -13.61
N GLY A 6 -2.70 -17.37 -12.57
CA GLY A 6 -2.43 -16.05 -12.01
C GLY A 6 -1.05 -15.92 -11.38
N TYR A 7 -0.49 -14.72 -11.45
CA TYR A 7 0.79 -14.33 -10.85
C TYR A 7 0.64 -13.01 -10.10
N LEU A 8 1.17 -12.98 -8.87
CA LEU A 8 1.38 -11.76 -8.11
C LEU A 8 2.86 -11.39 -8.22
N CYS A 9 3.14 -10.24 -8.82
CA CYS A 9 4.49 -9.75 -9.04
C CYS A 9 4.77 -8.61 -8.07
N ASP A 10 5.76 -8.82 -7.19
CA ASP A 10 6.37 -7.70 -6.48
C ASP A 10 6.95 -6.66 -7.47
N LEU A 11 7.10 -5.41 -7.03
CA LEU A 11 7.53 -4.29 -7.89
C LEU A 11 9.01 -3.94 -7.74
N ASP A 12 9.37 -3.31 -6.63
CA ASP A 12 10.72 -2.80 -6.36
C ASP A 12 11.71 -3.96 -6.20
N GLY A 13 12.68 -4.09 -7.11
CA GLY A 13 13.68 -5.17 -7.12
C GLY A 13 13.27 -6.42 -7.88
N THR A 14 12.01 -6.52 -8.31
CA THR A 14 11.47 -7.66 -9.07
C THR A 14 11.11 -7.27 -10.51
N VAL A 15 10.28 -6.25 -10.69
CA VAL A 15 9.86 -5.76 -12.03
C VAL A 15 10.71 -4.59 -12.47
N TYR A 16 11.01 -3.67 -11.56
CA TYR A 16 11.88 -2.52 -11.82
C TYR A 16 12.79 -2.25 -10.63
N LEU A 17 13.87 -1.52 -10.88
CA LEU A 17 14.68 -0.89 -9.86
C LEU A 17 14.82 0.59 -10.22
N SER A 18 14.38 1.47 -9.31
CA SER A 18 14.25 2.90 -9.59
C SER A 18 13.45 3.14 -10.89
N GLU A 19 13.97 3.88 -11.87
CA GLU A 19 13.29 4.17 -13.14
C GLU A 19 13.69 3.23 -14.29
N ARG A 20 14.09 1.99 -13.99
CA ARG A 20 14.51 1.01 -15.01
C ARG A 20 13.90 -0.36 -14.76
N LEU A 21 13.45 -1.01 -15.84
CA LEU A 21 13.00 -2.40 -15.75
C LEU A 21 14.16 -3.34 -15.42
N ILE A 22 13.86 -4.37 -14.64
CA ILE A 22 14.74 -5.52 -14.48
C ILE A 22 14.84 -6.25 -15.84
N PRO A 23 16.04 -6.66 -16.30
CA PRO A 23 16.19 -7.38 -17.56
C PRO A 23 15.30 -8.62 -17.63
N GLY A 24 14.53 -8.77 -18.72
CA GLY A 24 13.62 -9.88 -18.92
C GLY A 24 12.24 -9.72 -18.26
N ALA A 25 12.01 -8.69 -17.43
CA ALA A 25 10.74 -8.52 -16.73
C ALA A 25 9.57 -8.29 -17.70
N ARG A 26 9.77 -7.40 -18.68
CA ARG A 26 8.74 -7.09 -19.70
C ARG A 26 8.40 -8.34 -20.52
N GLU A 27 9.41 -9.01 -21.04
CA GLU A 27 9.28 -10.20 -21.89
C GLU A 27 8.58 -11.32 -21.13
N THR A 28 8.95 -11.51 -19.85
CA THR A 28 8.33 -12.51 -18.98
C THR A 28 6.85 -12.19 -18.74
N ILE A 29 6.51 -10.96 -18.35
CA ILE A 29 5.13 -10.55 -18.10
C ILE A 29 4.28 -10.69 -19.37
N GLN A 30 4.81 -10.29 -20.52
CA GLN A 30 4.15 -10.45 -21.82
C GLN A 30 3.91 -11.93 -22.15
N ALA A 31 4.91 -12.79 -21.96
CA ALA A 31 4.77 -14.23 -22.20
C ALA A 31 3.73 -14.87 -21.28
N LEU A 32 3.68 -14.49 -19.99
CA LEU A 32 2.69 -14.99 -19.03
C LEU A 32 1.26 -14.59 -19.44
N ARG A 33 1.07 -13.32 -19.82
CA ARG A 33 -0.22 -12.82 -20.31
C ARG A 33 -0.64 -13.48 -21.63
N ALA A 34 0.30 -13.66 -22.56
CA ALA A 34 0.05 -14.36 -23.83
C ALA A 34 -0.32 -15.84 -23.63
N ALA A 35 0.19 -16.46 -22.57
CA ALA A 35 -0.20 -17.82 -22.15
C ALA A 35 -1.55 -17.87 -21.41
N GLY A 36 -2.28 -16.76 -21.30
CA GLY A 36 -3.59 -16.67 -20.66
C GLY A 36 -3.57 -16.44 -19.15
N SER A 37 -2.42 -16.11 -18.56
CA SER A 37 -2.31 -15.86 -17.12
C SER A 37 -2.72 -14.44 -16.77
N ARG A 38 -3.43 -14.25 -15.66
CA ARG A 38 -3.64 -12.94 -15.03
C ARG A 38 -2.35 -12.51 -14.32
N VAL A 39 -1.88 -11.29 -14.54
CA VAL A 39 -0.72 -10.73 -13.83
C VAL A 39 -1.16 -9.49 -13.07
N VAL A 40 -0.93 -9.51 -11.76
CA VAL A 40 -1.24 -8.42 -10.83
C VAL A 40 0.06 -8.02 -10.13
N PHE A 41 0.22 -6.73 -9.90
CA PHE A 41 1.41 -6.13 -9.31
C PHE A 41 1.16 -5.76 -7.86
N MET A 42 2.14 -5.97 -7.00
CA MET A 42 2.01 -5.74 -5.57
C MET A 42 3.15 -4.88 -5.04
N SER A 43 2.83 -3.94 -4.16
CA SER A 43 3.81 -3.18 -3.39
C SER A 43 3.37 -2.99 -1.94
N ASN A 44 4.31 -3.13 -1.01
CA ASN A 44 4.15 -2.76 0.39
C ASN A 44 4.29 -1.24 0.64
N LYS A 45 4.73 -0.46 -0.36
CA LYS A 45 4.92 0.99 -0.21
C LYS A 45 3.57 1.70 -0.13
N ALA A 46 3.33 2.35 1.01
CA ALA A 46 2.10 3.08 1.31
C ALA A 46 2.20 4.59 1.01
N LEU A 47 3.20 4.99 0.21
CA LEU A 47 3.51 6.41 -0.05
C LEU A 47 2.78 6.98 -1.27
N ASP A 48 2.28 6.11 -2.15
CA ASP A 48 1.69 6.51 -3.42
C ASP A 48 0.38 5.74 -3.66
N PRO A 49 -0.60 6.34 -4.34
CA PRO A 49 -1.81 5.63 -4.78
C PRO A 49 -1.48 4.60 -5.87
N ARG A 50 -2.35 3.60 -6.03
CA ARG A 50 -2.17 2.51 -6.99
C ARG A 50 -1.97 2.98 -8.44
N SER A 51 -2.61 4.08 -8.81
CA SER A 51 -2.49 4.70 -10.13
C SER A 51 -1.06 5.14 -10.45
N VAL A 52 -0.29 5.61 -9.47
CA VAL A 52 1.10 6.05 -9.68
C VAL A 52 1.99 4.88 -10.09
N TYR A 53 1.78 3.69 -9.51
CA TYR A 53 2.51 2.49 -9.91
C TYR A 53 2.10 2.01 -11.31
N ALA A 54 0.79 2.06 -11.63
CA ALA A 54 0.30 1.73 -12.96
C ALA A 54 0.91 2.67 -14.02
N ASP A 55 0.87 3.98 -13.79
CA ASP A 55 1.48 4.99 -14.67
C ASP A 55 2.98 4.74 -14.84
N LYS A 56 3.69 4.38 -13.77
CA LYS A 56 5.10 4.04 -13.84
C LYS A 56 5.36 2.82 -14.72
N LEU A 57 4.61 1.74 -14.54
CA LEU A 57 4.74 0.54 -15.37
C LEU A 57 4.43 0.83 -16.84
N ASN A 58 3.40 1.64 -17.11
CA ASN A 58 3.05 2.10 -18.45
C ASN A 58 4.20 2.89 -19.09
N ARG A 59 4.80 3.86 -18.38
CA ARG A 59 6.00 4.59 -18.85
C ARG A 59 7.18 3.67 -19.12
N LEU A 60 7.34 2.63 -18.30
CA LEU A 60 8.37 1.60 -18.47
C LEU A 60 7.99 0.56 -19.53
N GLY A 61 6.86 0.71 -20.23
CA GLY A 61 6.44 -0.11 -21.36
C GLY A 61 5.81 -1.45 -20.98
N ILE A 62 5.24 -1.56 -19.78
CA ILE A 62 4.36 -2.65 -19.37
C ILE A 62 2.95 -2.07 -19.24
N PRO A 63 2.01 -2.40 -20.15
CA PRO A 63 0.64 -1.90 -20.06
C PRO A 63 -0.06 -2.41 -18.78
N VAL A 64 -0.54 -1.49 -17.94
CA VAL A 64 -1.12 -1.81 -16.62
C VAL A 64 -2.26 -0.86 -16.30
N GLU A 65 -3.39 -1.40 -15.84
CA GLU A 65 -4.49 -0.60 -15.29
C GLU A 65 -4.36 -0.47 -13.76
N THR A 66 -5.02 0.51 -13.14
CA THR A 66 -4.94 0.71 -11.69
C THR A 66 -5.44 -0.53 -10.92
N GLU A 67 -6.40 -1.26 -11.47
CA GLU A 67 -6.98 -2.50 -10.93
C GLU A 67 -6.03 -3.69 -10.99
N ASP A 68 -4.97 -3.59 -11.79
CA ASP A 68 -3.90 -4.58 -11.84
C ASP A 68 -2.87 -4.37 -10.73
N VAL A 69 -2.98 -3.28 -9.96
CA VAL A 69 -2.06 -2.96 -8.86
C VAL A 69 -2.76 -3.17 -7.51
N ILE A 70 -2.04 -3.73 -6.57
CA ILE A 70 -2.40 -3.86 -5.16
C ILE A 70 -1.30 -3.20 -4.33
N ASN A 71 -1.65 -2.29 -3.42
CA ASN A 71 -0.70 -1.77 -2.45
C ASN A 71 -1.19 -1.97 -1.01
N SER A 72 -0.28 -1.84 -0.06
CA SER A 72 -0.58 -2.00 1.38
C SER A 72 -1.65 -1.04 1.87
N SER A 73 -1.70 0.21 1.36
CA SER A 73 -2.76 1.19 1.68
C SER A 73 -4.15 0.68 1.32
N TRP A 74 -4.33 0.23 0.07
CA TRP A 74 -5.60 -0.30 -0.43
C TRP A 74 -6.04 -1.56 0.31
N VAL A 75 -5.11 -2.48 0.55
CA VAL A 75 -5.40 -3.71 1.32
C VAL A 75 -5.85 -3.37 2.73
N THR A 76 -5.15 -2.44 3.40
CA THR A 76 -5.49 -2.01 4.76
C THR A 76 -6.86 -1.35 4.81
N ALA A 77 -7.15 -0.44 3.87
CA ALA A 77 -8.43 0.25 3.82
C ALA A 77 -9.60 -0.69 3.60
N ARG A 78 -9.49 -1.61 2.63
CA ARG A 78 -10.53 -2.63 2.39
C ARG A 78 -10.72 -3.55 3.59
N HIS A 79 -9.62 -4.03 4.16
CA HIS A 79 -9.69 -4.91 5.32
C HIS A 79 -10.41 -4.24 6.50
N LEU A 80 -10.07 -2.99 6.83
CA LEU A 80 -10.71 -2.24 7.90
C LEU A 80 -12.18 -1.93 7.59
N ALA A 81 -12.50 -1.57 6.36
CA ALA A 81 -13.88 -1.33 5.94
C ALA A 81 -14.74 -2.60 6.04
N ASP A 82 -14.17 -3.78 5.77
CA ASP A 82 -14.87 -5.06 5.88
C ASP A 82 -15.12 -5.46 7.34
N ILE A 83 -14.12 -5.31 8.23
CA ILE A 83 -14.23 -5.78 9.62
C ILE A 83 -14.83 -4.74 10.58
N ALA A 84 -14.75 -3.46 10.23
CA ALA A 84 -15.21 -2.34 11.06
C ALA A 84 -15.72 -1.18 10.18
N PRO A 85 -16.86 -1.36 9.47
CA PRO A 85 -17.43 -0.32 8.62
C PRO A 85 -17.63 1.00 9.37
N GLY A 86 -17.15 2.12 8.80
CA GLY A 86 -17.31 3.45 9.39
C GLY A 86 -16.47 3.73 10.64
N ALA A 87 -15.49 2.88 10.97
CA ALA A 87 -14.62 3.05 12.13
C ALA A 87 -13.86 4.38 12.10
N ARG A 88 -13.59 4.90 13.29
CA ARG A 88 -12.81 6.12 13.53
C ARG A 88 -11.35 5.78 13.69
N LEU A 89 -10.52 6.43 12.89
CA LEU A 89 -9.11 6.12 12.75
C LEU A 89 -8.25 7.28 13.20
N LEU A 90 -7.19 6.98 13.95
CA LEU A 90 -6.02 7.84 14.05
C LEU A 90 -4.94 7.26 13.14
N VAL A 91 -4.45 8.03 12.18
CA VAL A 91 -3.52 7.53 11.15
C VAL A 91 -2.15 8.20 11.30
N LEU A 92 -1.12 7.37 11.46
CA LEU A 92 0.29 7.74 11.32
C LEU A 92 0.72 7.35 9.91
N GLY A 93 0.61 8.27 8.97
CA GLY A 93 0.87 7.97 7.56
C GLY A 93 0.74 9.19 6.64
N GLU A 94 1.05 8.95 5.37
CA GLU A 94 1.06 9.99 4.33
C GLU A 94 -0.32 10.22 3.68
N PRO A 95 -0.54 11.37 3.03
CA PRO A 95 -1.84 11.72 2.45
C PRO A 95 -2.50 10.65 1.57
N PRO A 96 -1.78 9.86 0.73
CA PRO A 96 -2.42 8.81 -0.06
C PRO A 96 -3.07 7.71 0.77
N LEU A 97 -2.49 7.35 1.93
CA LEU A 97 -3.13 6.40 2.84
C LEU A 97 -4.40 6.99 3.45
N LEU A 98 -4.36 8.27 3.86
CA LEU A 98 -5.52 8.95 4.45
C LEU A 98 -6.67 9.02 3.45
N GLN A 99 -6.38 9.33 2.19
CA GLN A 99 -7.36 9.36 1.10
C GLN A 99 -7.97 7.97 0.86
N GLU A 100 -7.15 6.93 0.74
CA GLU A 100 -7.62 5.56 0.50
C GLU A 100 -8.53 5.06 1.64
N LEU A 101 -8.19 5.36 2.90
CA LEU A 101 -9.03 5.04 4.06
C LEU A 101 -10.37 5.79 4.03
N ALA A 102 -10.35 7.07 3.69
CA ALA A 102 -11.56 7.89 3.59
C ALA A 102 -12.48 7.44 2.46
N GLU A 103 -11.93 7.09 1.29
CA GLU A 103 -12.68 6.55 0.15
C GLU A 103 -13.32 5.19 0.46
N ALA A 104 -12.69 4.40 1.34
CA ALA A 104 -13.27 3.17 1.87
C ALA A 104 -14.38 3.39 2.93
N GLY A 105 -14.75 4.65 3.21
CA GLY A 105 -15.82 5.01 4.15
C GLY A 105 -15.40 5.02 5.62
N LEU A 106 -14.10 4.95 5.91
CA LEU A 106 -13.56 5.08 7.26
C LEU A 106 -13.39 6.56 7.62
N ARG A 107 -13.42 6.90 8.91
CA ARG A 107 -13.45 8.29 9.38
C ARG A 107 -12.14 8.64 10.06
N LEU A 108 -11.48 9.72 9.65
CA LEU A 108 -10.34 10.26 10.39
C LEU A 108 -10.85 10.95 11.66
N ALA A 109 -10.22 10.69 12.80
CA ALA A 109 -10.61 11.20 14.10
C ALA A 109 -9.69 12.34 14.57
N ASP A 110 -10.30 13.40 15.08
CA ASP A 110 -9.58 14.55 15.65
C ASP A 110 -9.37 14.44 17.18
N ASP A 111 -10.09 13.51 17.84
CA ASP A 111 -10.02 13.27 19.28
C ASP A 111 -9.43 11.87 19.55
N PRO A 112 -8.23 11.79 20.18
CA PRO A 112 -7.54 10.51 20.41
C PRO A 112 -8.30 9.60 21.39
N THR A 113 -9.22 10.11 22.20
CA THR A 113 -10.03 9.30 23.13
C THR A 113 -11.23 8.65 22.44
N ARG A 114 -11.50 9.00 21.18
CA ARG A 114 -12.64 8.56 20.38
C ARG A 114 -12.19 7.85 19.10
N VAL A 115 -11.19 6.98 19.23
CA VAL A 115 -10.56 6.22 18.15
C VAL A 115 -10.85 4.73 18.31
N ASP A 116 -11.25 4.08 17.22
CA ASP A 116 -11.46 2.63 17.20
C ASP A 116 -10.17 1.91 16.77
N TYR A 117 -9.43 2.49 15.82
CA TYR A 117 -8.15 1.96 15.33
C TYR A 117 -7.07 3.03 15.19
N VAL A 118 -5.86 2.70 15.62
CA VAL A 118 -4.64 3.41 15.21
C VAL A 118 -4.05 2.68 14.02
N VAL A 119 -3.89 3.37 12.89
CA VAL A 119 -3.24 2.84 11.68
C VAL A 119 -1.83 3.41 11.59
N ALA A 120 -0.83 2.54 11.66
CA ALA A 120 0.57 2.88 11.53
C ALA A 120 1.11 2.54 10.14
N SER A 121 1.82 3.47 9.54
CA SER A 121 2.45 3.34 8.23
C SER A 121 3.73 4.16 8.20
N PHE A 122 4.43 4.14 7.07
CA PHE A 122 5.53 5.07 6.85
C PHE A 122 4.98 6.50 6.76
N ASP A 123 5.38 7.34 7.71
CA ASP A 123 5.02 8.76 7.83
C ASP A 123 6.32 9.59 7.87
N ARG A 124 6.60 10.36 6.81
CA ARG A 124 7.79 11.23 6.73
C ARG A 124 7.60 12.52 7.51
N THR A 125 6.38 12.81 7.92
CA THR A 125 6.01 13.92 8.80
C THR A 125 5.79 13.44 10.24
N PHE A 126 6.37 12.29 10.59
CA PHE A 126 6.25 11.73 11.93
C PHE A 126 6.89 12.63 12.98
N GLU A 127 6.14 12.91 14.03
CA GLU A 127 6.58 13.74 15.14
C GLU A 127 6.08 13.16 16.47
N TYR A 128 6.71 13.59 17.57
CA TYR A 128 6.37 13.09 18.91
C TYR A 128 4.90 13.28 19.26
N TRP A 129 4.29 14.38 18.81
CA TRP A 129 2.87 14.66 19.09
C TRP A 129 1.96 13.57 18.52
N LYS A 130 2.20 13.14 17.28
CA LYS A 130 1.44 12.05 16.65
C LYS A 130 1.61 10.73 17.42
N LEU A 131 2.82 10.42 17.89
CA LEU A 131 3.08 9.25 18.73
C LEU A 131 2.31 9.33 20.05
N TYR A 132 2.29 10.50 20.69
CA TYR A 132 1.55 10.72 21.93
C TYR A 132 0.04 10.52 21.71
N GLN A 133 -0.52 11.05 20.64
CA GLN A 133 -1.93 10.85 20.27
C GLN A 133 -2.25 9.36 20.07
N ALA A 134 -1.38 8.63 19.36
CA ALA A 134 -1.52 7.18 19.16
C ALA A 134 -1.44 6.41 20.48
N PHE A 135 -0.53 6.77 21.37
CA PHE A 135 -0.43 6.19 22.71
C PHE A 135 -1.72 6.43 23.51
N VAL A 136 -2.25 7.66 23.51
CA VAL A 136 -3.51 7.98 24.19
C VAL A 136 -4.66 7.14 23.64
N ALA A 137 -4.79 7.03 22.31
CA ALA A 137 -5.81 6.22 21.67
C ALA A 137 -5.74 4.75 22.07
N ILE A 138 -4.56 4.15 22.02
CA ILE A 138 -4.35 2.74 22.42
C ILE A 138 -4.69 2.54 23.90
N ARG A 139 -4.31 3.50 24.76
CA ARG A 139 -4.67 3.46 26.20
C ARG A 139 -6.17 3.56 26.46
N HIS A 140 -6.93 4.14 25.53
CA HIS A 140 -8.40 4.21 25.57
C HIS A 140 -9.09 3.05 24.83
N GLY A 141 -8.34 2.03 24.40
CA GLY A 141 -8.89 0.80 23.84
C GLY A 141 -8.85 0.72 22.32
N ALA A 142 -8.26 1.69 21.63
CA ALA A 142 -8.06 1.60 20.18
C ALA A 142 -7.13 0.42 19.84
N ARG A 143 -7.44 -0.29 18.75
CA ARG A 143 -6.62 -1.39 18.23
C ARG A 143 -5.54 -0.84 17.30
N LEU A 144 -4.33 -1.40 17.34
CA LEU A 144 -3.24 -1.03 16.44
C LEU A 144 -3.22 -1.93 15.19
N VAL A 145 -3.13 -1.32 14.01
CA VAL A 145 -2.94 -1.98 12.72
C VAL A 145 -1.77 -1.30 12.01
N ALA A 146 -0.90 -2.09 11.37
CA ALA A 146 0.19 -1.57 10.54
C ALA A 146 -0.04 -1.95 9.08
N THR A 147 0.24 -1.04 8.15
CA THR A 147 0.09 -1.28 6.70
C THR A 147 1.09 -2.32 6.18
N ASN A 148 2.28 -2.38 6.78
CA ASN A 148 3.32 -3.38 6.52
C ASN A 148 4.23 -3.54 7.76
N ALA A 149 5.04 -4.60 7.78
CA ALA A 149 5.94 -4.93 8.90
C ALA A 149 7.41 -4.59 8.62
N ASP A 150 7.71 -3.89 7.51
CA ASP A 150 9.08 -3.64 7.10
C ASP A 150 9.80 -2.67 8.03
N ARG A 151 11.02 -3.03 8.40
CA ARG A 151 11.85 -2.25 9.31
C ARG A 151 12.54 -1.07 8.63
N THR A 152 12.75 -1.17 7.32
CA THR A 152 13.50 -0.20 6.52
C THR A 152 12.81 -0.01 5.18
N CYS A 153 12.84 1.21 4.67
CA CYS A 153 12.48 1.52 3.28
C CYS A 153 13.79 1.83 2.55
N PRO A 154 14.21 1.04 1.54
CA PRO A 154 15.43 1.34 0.80
C PRO A 154 15.27 2.68 0.06
N ILE A 155 16.25 3.56 0.23
CA ILE A 155 16.37 4.83 -0.48
C ILE A 155 17.67 4.84 -1.29
N GLU A 156 17.73 5.69 -2.31
CA GLU A 156 18.94 5.85 -3.11
C GLU A 156 20.06 6.39 -2.21
N GLY A 157 21.11 5.58 -1.99
CA GLY A 157 22.24 5.92 -1.12
C GLY A 157 22.35 5.12 0.19
N GLY A 158 21.36 4.29 0.53
CA GLY A 158 21.34 3.47 1.75
C GLY A 158 20.35 3.98 2.78
#